data_AF-A0A3M7H161-F1
#
_entry.id   AF-A0A3M7H161-F1
#
_cell.length_a   1.000
_cell.length_b   1.000
_cell.length_c   1.000
_cell.angle_alpha   90.00
_cell.angle_beta   90.00
_cell.angle_gamma   90.00
#
_symmetry.space_group_name_H-M   'P 1'
#
loop_
_entity.id
_entity.type
_entity.pdbx_description
1 polymer ?
#
loop_
_entity_poly.entity_id
_entity_poly.type
_entity_poly.pdbx_seq_one_letter_code
_entity_poly.pdbx_strand_id
1 'polypeptide(L)'
;MPGLADVVAFAELMWASPRLIRPNFTCFWDMDPSILRHHRIQSSEPGMPAPGRGFFTRIPGGLPSRALTAMIRLATIDRYMADCRSRRLEPDEMQSLIATRNAVQHALLSLPTWDALRNEVKTYAHKQAYECCFQTAALYSNAVIMAFPPHLGWHVNFVHNLRSIIGPALAEGLGDSMHDLLIWSLSVGALASFRTPERSFFEDCLKELLRLRRITSWPEVQIILEEFLWSDAACRHGAAVLWASIRE
;
A
#
# COMPACT_ATOMS: atom_id res chain seq x y z
N MET A 1 18.75 28.68 -1.31
CA MET A 1 18.84 27.86 -2.54
C MET A 1 18.07 26.56 -2.32
N PRO A 2 16.81 26.48 -2.79
CA PRO A 2 15.97 25.29 -2.63
C PRO A 2 16.54 24.03 -3.30
N GLY A 3 17.34 24.17 -4.36
CA GLY A 3 17.74 23.06 -5.23
C GLY A 3 18.62 21.97 -4.59
N LEU A 4 19.61 22.30 -3.75
CA LEU A 4 20.50 21.28 -3.19
C LEU A 4 19.87 20.54 -2.01
N ALA A 5 19.11 21.23 -1.16
CA ALA A 5 18.42 20.61 -0.02
C ALA A 5 17.36 19.61 -0.49
N ASP A 6 16.59 19.96 -1.53
CA ASP A 6 15.60 19.08 -2.15
C ASP A 6 16.25 17.80 -2.72
N VAL A 7 17.37 17.94 -3.45
CA VAL A 7 18.11 16.80 -4.01
C VAL A 7 18.64 15.88 -2.91
N VAL A 8 19.21 16.43 -1.83
CA VAL A 8 19.71 15.63 -0.71
C VAL A 8 18.58 14.93 0.03
N ALA A 9 17.46 15.63 0.27
CA ALA A 9 16.27 15.04 0.89
C ALA A 9 15.69 13.92 0.01
N PHE A 10 15.64 14.12 -1.31
CA PHE A 10 15.18 13.09 -2.24
C PHE A 10 16.09 11.87 -2.22
N ALA A 11 17.42 12.06 -2.25
CA ALA A 11 18.39 10.97 -2.18
C ALA A 11 18.24 10.18 -0.86
N GLU A 12 18.06 10.88 0.27
CA GLU A 12 17.75 10.23 1.55
C GLU A 12 16.45 9.44 1.48
N LEU A 13 15.37 10.05 0.96
CA LEU A 13 14.07 9.39 0.85
C LEU A 13 14.16 8.09 0.02
N MET A 14 14.91 8.12 -1.09
CA MET A 14 15.14 6.95 -1.94
C MET A 14 16.01 5.89 -1.25
N TRP A 15 16.94 6.30 -0.39
CA TRP A 15 17.73 5.37 0.43
C TRP A 15 16.91 4.77 1.59
N ALA A 16 16.05 5.56 2.22
CA ALA A 16 15.27 5.18 3.39
C ALA A 16 14.06 4.28 3.03
N SER A 17 13.42 4.57 1.90
CA SER A 17 12.26 3.84 1.35
C SER A 17 12.40 2.31 1.32
N PRO A 18 13.43 1.73 0.66
CA PRO A 18 13.61 0.28 0.59
C PRO A 18 14.10 -0.35 1.91
N ARG A 19 14.30 0.45 2.96
CA ARG A 19 14.80 -0.01 4.27
C ARG A 19 13.80 0.21 5.41
N LEU A 20 12.63 0.80 5.11
CA LEU A 20 11.65 1.22 6.12
C LEU A 20 12.23 2.14 7.20
N ILE A 21 13.19 2.98 6.81
CA ILE A 21 13.80 3.92 7.73
C ILE A 21 13.02 5.23 7.66
N ARG A 22 12.78 5.85 8.82
CA ARG A 22 12.22 7.19 8.89
C ARG A 22 13.24 8.20 8.35
N PRO A 23 12.89 9.03 7.36
CA PRO A 23 13.80 10.07 6.87
C PRO A 23 14.17 11.05 8.00
N ASN A 24 15.44 11.46 8.07
CA ASN A 24 15.92 12.43 9.06
C ASN A 24 15.50 13.84 8.68
N PHE A 25 15.48 14.14 7.38
CA PHE A 25 15.00 15.41 6.90
C PHE A 25 13.49 15.56 7.11
N THR A 26 13.05 16.76 7.49
CA THR A 26 11.63 17.12 7.42
C THR A 26 11.15 17.05 5.98
N CYS A 27 9.84 16.84 5.77
CA CYS A 27 9.28 16.84 4.42
C CYS A 27 9.50 18.21 3.77
N PHE A 28 10.25 18.25 2.67
CA PHE A 28 10.52 19.47 1.89
C PHE A 28 9.51 19.70 0.77
N TRP A 29 8.73 18.66 0.41
CA TRP A 29 7.75 18.72 -0.66
C TRP A 29 6.37 19.06 -0.12
N ASP A 30 5.70 19.98 -0.79
CA ASP A 30 4.30 20.27 -0.56
C ASP A 30 3.42 19.31 -1.37
N MET A 31 2.36 18.82 -0.74
CA MET A 31 1.35 18.02 -1.43
C MET A 31 0.43 18.96 -2.21
N ASP A 32 0.26 18.70 -3.50
CA ASP A 32 -0.66 19.47 -4.33
C ASP A 32 -2.12 19.10 -3.98
N PRO A 33 -2.91 20.04 -3.43
CA PRO A 33 -4.28 19.76 -3.06
C PRO A 33 -5.16 19.41 -4.25
N SER A 34 -4.82 19.84 -5.47
CA SER A 34 -5.60 19.51 -6.68
C SER A 34 -5.49 18.02 -7.01
N ILE A 35 -4.30 17.42 -6.89
CA ILE A 35 -4.08 15.97 -7.05
C ILE A 35 -4.85 15.21 -5.98
N LEU A 36 -4.78 15.67 -4.73
CA LEU A 36 -5.51 15.04 -3.62
C LEU A 36 -7.03 15.19 -3.73
N ARG A 37 -7.51 16.27 -4.36
CA ARG A 37 -8.94 16.55 -4.57
C ARG A 37 -9.51 15.93 -5.84
N HIS A 38 -8.66 15.58 -6.81
CA HIS A 38 -9.07 14.95 -8.07
C HIS A 38 -10.03 13.77 -7.84
N HIS A 39 -9.77 13.00 -6.77
CA HIS A 39 -10.61 11.86 -6.40
C HIS A 39 -11.92 12.20 -5.73
N ARG A 40 -12.07 13.34 -5.06
CA ARG A 40 -13.39 13.73 -4.49
C ARG A 40 -14.41 13.92 -5.62
N ILE A 41 -13.94 14.30 -6.81
CA ILE A 41 -14.76 14.47 -8.01
C ILE A 41 -15.05 13.10 -8.65
N GLN A 42 -14.04 12.25 -8.88
CA GLN A 42 -14.24 10.91 -9.47
C GLN A 42 -15.03 9.94 -8.56
N SER A 43 -14.85 10.01 -7.24
CA SER A 43 -15.60 9.18 -6.27
C SER A 43 -17.08 9.58 -6.16
N SER A 44 -17.47 10.71 -6.76
CA SER A 44 -18.87 11.13 -6.86
C SER A 44 -19.56 10.51 -8.08
N GLU A 45 -18.82 9.84 -8.98
CA GLU A 45 -19.40 9.10 -10.10
C GLU A 45 -20.03 7.78 -9.59
N PRO A 46 -21.28 7.48 -9.98
CA PRO A 46 -21.94 6.25 -9.54
C PRO A 46 -21.15 5.00 -9.94
N GLY A 47 -20.75 4.20 -8.94
CA GLY A 47 -20.11 2.90 -9.15
C GLY A 47 -18.58 2.87 -9.09
N MET A 48 -17.90 4.01 -8.94
CA MET A 48 -16.45 4.05 -8.77
C MET A 48 -16.06 4.04 -7.28
N PRO A 49 -15.38 3.00 -6.76
CA PRO A 49 -14.97 2.97 -5.36
C PRO A 49 -13.94 4.06 -5.06
N ALA A 50 -14.17 4.82 -4.00
CA ALA A 50 -13.24 5.85 -3.55
C ALA A 50 -11.88 5.22 -3.15
N PRO A 51 -10.74 5.72 -3.66
CA PRO A 51 -9.43 5.17 -3.32
C PRO A 51 -9.18 5.13 -1.81
N GLY A 52 -8.77 3.97 -1.30
CA GLY A 52 -8.46 3.80 0.11
C GLY A 52 -9.67 3.74 1.06
N ARG A 53 -10.90 3.65 0.54
CA ARG A 53 -12.12 3.44 1.35
C ARG A 53 -12.03 2.23 2.27
N GLY A 54 -11.36 1.17 1.82
CA GLY A 54 -11.10 -0.06 2.58
C GLY A 54 -10.36 0.21 3.88
N PHE A 55 -9.38 1.13 3.88
CA PHE A 55 -8.63 1.51 5.09
C PHE A 55 -9.52 2.15 6.17
N PHE A 56 -10.65 2.74 5.78
CA PHE A 56 -11.62 3.32 6.71
C PHE A 56 -12.70 2.32 7.13
N THR A 57 -13.19 1.51 6.18
CA THR A 57 -14.41 0.71 6.36
C THR A 57 -14.18 -0.75 6.71
N ARG A 58 -12.99 -1.29 6.42
CA ARG A 58 -12.69 -2.74 6.51
C ARG A 58 -11.66 -3.11 7.56
N ILE A 59 -11.12 -2.13 8.29
CA ILE A 59 -10.11 -2.36 9.33
C ILE A 59 -10.78 -2.32 10.71
N PRO A 60 -10.75 -3.42 11.49
CA PRO A 60 -11.33 -3.46 12.82
C PRO A 60 -10.67 -2.45 13.75
N GLY A 61 -11.48 -1.66 14.46
CA GLY A 61 -10.98 -0.55 15.30
C GLY A 61 -10.42 0.64 14.50
N GLY A 62 -10.29 0.51 13.18
CA GLY A 62 -9.72 1.54 12.32
C GLY A 62 -8.21 1.72 12.49
N LEU A 63 -7.65 2.58 11.63
CA LEU A 63 -6.26 3.00 11.73
C LEU A 63 -6.14 4.31 12.53
N PRO A 64 -4.99 4.53 13.19
CA PRO A 64 -4.66 5.84 13.74
C PRO A 64 -4.78 6.92 12.65
N SER A 65 -5.32 8.10 12.97
CA SER A 65 -5.70 9.11 11.97
C SER A 65 -4.56 9.50 11.01
N ARG A 66 -3.32 9.56 11.50
CA ARG A 66 -2.14 9.83 10.66
C ARG A 66 -1.85 8.71 9.66
N ALA A 67 -1.98 7.45 10.09
CA ALA A 67 -1.79 6.29 9.22
C ALA A 67 -2.92 6.22 8.19
N LEU A 68 -4.18 6.35 8.61
CA LEU A 68 -5.33 6.41 7.69
C LEU A 68 -5.14 7.48 6.60
N THR A 69 -4.71 8.68 7.01
CA THR A 69 -4.45 9.80 6.08
C THR A 69 -3.35 9.45 5.09
N ALA A 70 -2.26 8.83 5.54
CA ALA A 70 -1.18 8.40 4.66
C ALA A 70 -1.65 7.32 3.66
N MET A 71 -2.44 6.34 4.10
CA MET A 71 -2.97 5.28 3.23
C MET A 71 -3.92 5.82 2.16
N ILE A 72 -4.84 6.72 2.54
CA ILE A 72 -5.75 7.36 1.58
C ILE A 72 -4.97 8.18 0.56
N ARG A 73 -3.94 8.92 0.99
CA ARG A 73 -3.07 9.69 0.08
C ARG A 73 -2.27 8.79 -0.87
N LEU A 74 -1.81 7.62 -0.42
CA LEU A 74 -1.18 6.62 -1.28
C LEU A 74 -2.15 6.11 -2.35
N ALA A 75 -3.36 5.71 -1.96
CA ALA A 75 -4.38 5.24 -2.90
C ALA A 75 -4.79 6.33 -3.91
N THR A 76 -4.88 7.56 -3.43
CA THR A 76 -5.17 8.75 -4.23
C THR A 76 -4.09 8.97 -5.29
N ILE A 77 -2.81 8.99 -4.89
CA ILE A 77 -1.74 9.27 -5.85
C ILE A 77 -1.55 8.11 -6.84
N ASP A 78 -1.69 6.86 -6.40
CA ASP A 78 -1.65 5.68 -7.28
C ASP A 78 -2.71 5.76 -8.39
N ARG A 79 -3.95 6.09 -8.03
CA ARG A 79 -5.03 6.28 -9.00
C ARG A 79 -4.76 7.46 -9.94
N TYR A 80 -4.33 8.60 -9.41
CA TYR A 80 -4.00 9.76 -10.24
C TYR A 80 -2.87 9.42 -11.22
N MET A 81 -1.82 8.71 -10.78
CA MET A 81 -0.74 8.23 -11.64
C MET A 81 -1.25 7.29 -12.74
N ALA A 82 -2.23 6.43 -12.44
CA ALA A 82 -2.85 5.56 -13.43
C ALA A 82 -3.57 6.37 -14.53
N ASP A 83 -4.37 7.38 -14.16
CA ASP A 83 -5.07 8.25 -15.12
C ASP A 83 -4.11 9.08 -15.97
N CYS A 84 -2.98 9.47 -15.39
CA CYS A 84 -1.92 10.18 -16.10
C CYS A 84 -1.25 9.32 -17.18
N ARG A 85 -1.34 7.98 -17.16
CA ARG A 85 -0.71 7.13 -18.18
C ARG A 85 -1.34 7.31 -19.56
N SER A 86 -2.62 7.66 -19.62
CA SER A 86 -3.35 7.88 -20.88
C SER A 86 -3.16 9.27 -21.49
N ARG A 87 -2.43 10.18 -20.81
CA ARG A 87 -2.26 11.56 -21.29
C ARG A 87 -0.84 12.07 -21.07
N ARG A 88 -0.48 13.12 -21.80
CA ARG A 88 0.76 13.86 -21.55
C ARG A 88 0.53 14.84 -20.40
N LEU A 89 1.44 14.86 -19.44
CA LEU A 89 1.45 15.85 -18.36
C LEU A 89 2.24 17.09 -18.80
N GLU A 90 1.72 18.25 -18.46
CA GLU A 90 2.47 19.49 -18.57
C GLU A 90 3.61 19.52 -17.53
N PRO A 91 4.70 20.27 -17.77
CA PRO A 91 5.86 20.28 -16.88
C PRO A 91 5.54 20.61 -15.42
N ASP A 92 4.68 21.61 -15.18
CA ASP A 92 4.29 22.04 -13.84
C ASP A 92 3.48 20.95 -13.12
N GLU A 93 2.57 20.28 -13.85
CA GLU A 93 1.76 19.19 -13.31
C GLU A 93 2.63 17.97 -12.98
N MET A 94 3.62 17.67 -13.82
CA MET A 94 4.62 16.64 -13.52
C MET A 94 5.41 16.98 -12.25
N GLN A 95 5.81 18.24 -12.07
CA GLN A 95 6.52 18.68 -10.88
C GLN A 95 5.65 18.54 -9.62
N SER A 96 4.39 18.97 -9.68
CA SER A 96 3.41 18.78 -8.60
C SER A 96 3.20 17.30 -8.26
N LEU A 97 3.13 16.43 -9.27
CA LEU A 97 3.00 14.99 -9.06
C LEU A 97 4.22 14.40 -8.34
N ILE A 98 5.44 14.75 -8.78
CA ILE A 98 6.69 14.29 -8.16
C ILE A 98 6.78 14.76 -6.71
N ALA A 99 6.49 16.04 -6.45
CA ALA A 99 6.50 16.60 -5.11
C ALA A 99 5.47 15.91 -4.20
N THR A 100 4.23 15.75 -4.68
CA THR A 100 3.17 15.07 -3.94
C THR A 100 3.53 13.62 -3.65
N ARG A 101 4.11 12.90 -4.62
CA ARG A 101 4.58 11.52 -4.45
C ARG A 101 5.63 11.41 -3.35
N ASN A 102 6.65 12.26 -3.41
CA ASN A 102 7.73 12.26 -2.44
C ASN A 102 7.19 12.62 -1.04
N ALA A 103 6.28 13.59 -0.94
CA ALA A 103 5.63 13.98 0.32
C ALA A 103 4.81 12.83 0.92
N VAL A 104 4.07 12.08 0.10
CA VAL A 104 3.25 10.95 0.56
C VAL A 104 4.13 9.79 1.01
N GLN A 105 5.20 9.48 0.27
CA GLN A 105 6.18 8.46 0.68
C GLN A 105 6.89 8.86 1.99
N HIS A 106 7.28 10.12 2.13
CA HIS A 106 7.86 10.64 3.37
C HIS A 106 6.87 10.51 4.55
N ALA A 107 5.60 10.87 4.33
CA ALA A 107 4.56 10.75 5.34
C ALA A 107 4.32 9.29 5.77
N LEU A 108 4.36 8.35 4.83
CA LEU A 108 4.29 6.92 5.11
C LEU A 108 5.45 6.47 6.00
N LEU A 109 6.71 6.73 5.61
CA LEU A 109 7.89 6.34 6.39
C LEU A 109 8.03 7.07 7.74
N SER A 110 7.36 8.21 7.88
CA SER A 110 7.32 8.99 9.12
C SER A 110 6.25 8.54 10.11
N LEU A 111 5.46 7.52 9.77
CA LEU A 111 4.52 6.92 10.71
C LEU A 111 5.28 6.30 11.90
N PRO A 112 4.75 6.41 13.13
CA PRO A 112 5.37 5.81 14.29
C PRO A 112 5.30 4.27 14.20
N THR A 113 6.25 3.57 14.83
CA THR A 113 6.08 2.14 15.09
C THR A 113 4.90 1.92 16.04
N TRP A 114 4.37 0.69 16.11
CA TRP A 114 3.30 0.37 17.07
C TRP A 114 3.69 0.78 18.49
N ASP A 115 4.89 0.45 18.93
CA ASP A 115 5.37 0.74 20.28
C ASP A 115 5.45 2.24 20.58
N ALA A 116 5.75 3.05 19.55
CA ALA A 116 5.79 4.52 19.65
C ALA A 116 4.41 5.20 19.55
N LEU A 117 3.32 4.46 19.30
CA LEU A 117 1.97 5.01 19.37
C LEU A 117 1.58 5.34 20.81
N ARG A 118 0.76 6.39 20.97
CA ARG A 118 0.19 6.75 22.27
C ARG A 118 -0.77 5.67 22.76
N ASN A 119 -0.86 5.50 24.07
CA ASN A 119 -1.69 4.45 24.68
C ASN A 119 -3.17 4.58 24.33
N GLU A 120 -3.70 5.79 24.19
CA GLU A 120 -5.10 6.02 23.81
C GLU A 120 -5.42 5.54 22.39
N VAL A 121 -4.40 5.40 21.54
CA VAL A 121 -4.56 4.84 20.19
C VAL A 121 -4.54 3.32 20.24
N LYS A 122 -3.67 2.75 21.07
CA LYS A 122 -3.52 1.30 21.26
C LYS A 122 -4.74 0.64 21.90
N THR A 123 -5.62 1.41 22.56
CA THR A 123 -6.85 0.88 23.18
C THR A 123 -7.94 0.54 22.17
N TYR A 124 -7.97 1.18 20.99
CA TYR A 124 -8.98 0.92 19.96
C TYR A 124 -8.40 0.31 18.68
N ALA A 125 -7.15 0.62 18.33
CA ALA A 125 -6.53 0.08 17.12
C ALA A 125 -6.03 -1.35 17.36
N HIS A 126 -5.95 -2.14 16.28
CA HIS A 126 -5.40 -3.50 16.34
C HIS A 126 -3.94 -3.52 15.86
N LYS A 127 -3.02 -4.07 16.67
CA LYS A 127 -1.56 -4.08 16.38
C LYS A 127 -1.26 -4.71 15.04
N GLN A 128 -1.74 -5.92 14.82
CA GLN A 128 -1.48 -6.69 13.60
C GLN A 128 -2.09 -5.99 12.38
N ALA A 129 -3.26 -5.32 12.53
CA ALA A 129 -3.86 -4.60 11.42
C ALA A 129 -3.03 -3.37 11.04
N TYR A 130 -2.53 -2.63 12.04
CA TYR A 130 -1.65 -1.50 11.84
C TYR A 130 -0.34 -1.91 11.15
N GLU A 131 0.35 -2.92 11.69
CA GLU A 131 1.64 -3.38 11.17
C GLU A 131 1.50 -3.99 9.77
N CYS A 132 0.47 -4.82 9.55
CA CYS A 132 0.17 -5.40 8.25
C CYS A 132 -0.13 -4.29 7.22
N CYS A 133 -1.00 -3.34 7.57
CA CYS A 133 -1.33 -2.22 6.69
C CYS A 133 -0.11 -1.38 6.33
N PHE A 134 0.75 -1.06 7.30
CA PHE A 134 1.96 -0.30 7.08
C PHE A 134 2.94 -1.04 6.16
N GLN A 135 3.25 -2.30 6.45
CA GLN A 135 4.21 -3.10 5.68
C GLN A 135 3.73 -3.31 4.25
N THR A 136 2.46 -3.68 4.06
CA THR A 136 1.88 -3.87 2.72
C THR A 136 1.89 -2.57 1.92
N ALA A 137 1.48 -1.45 2.52
CA ALA A 137 1.48 -0.16 1.84
C ALA A 137 2.88 0.31 1.44
N ALA A 138 3.88 0.09 2.30
CA ALA A 138 5.26 0.45 2.00
C ALA A 138 5.89 -0.44 0.93
N LEU A 139 5.60 -1.75 0.96
CA LEU A 139 5.98 -2.69 -0.09
C LEU A 139 5.37 -2.28 -1.45
N TYR A 140 4.05 -2.03 -1.46
CA TYR A 140 3.34 -1.58 -2.65
C TYR A 140 3.90 -0.25 -3.17
N SER A 141 4.06 0.74 -2.28
CA SER A 141 4.55 2.08 -2.66
C SER A 141 5.94 1.98 -3.30
N ASN A 142 6.84 1.19 -2.73
CA ASN A 142 8.16 0.98 -3.31
C ASN A 142 8.09 0.29 -4.68
N ALA A 143 7.23 -0.73 -4.86
CA ALA A 143 7.12 -1.46 -6.12
C ALA A 143 6.44 -0.66 -7.23
N VAL A 144 5.35 0.04 -6.92
CA VAL A 144 4.43 0.61 -7.92
C VAL A 144 4.57 2.13 -8.04
N ILE A 145 4.57 2.85 -6.92
CA ILE A 145 4.56 4.32 -6.90
C ILE A 145 5.96 4.88 -7.11
N MET A 146 6.94 4.33 -6.37
CA MET A 146 8.35 4.73 -6.46
C MET A 146 9.12 3.92 -7.52
N ALA A 147 8.54 2.82 -8.02
CA ALA A 147 9.07 1.99 -9.10
C ALA A 147 10.50 1.47 -8.85
N PHE A 148 10.81 1.02 -7.63
CA PHE A 148 12.11 0.43 -7.33
C PHE A 148 12.31 -0.88 -8.11
N PRO A 149 13.45 -1.06 -8.81
CA PRO A 149 13.68 -2.24 -9.60
C PRO A 149 13.85 -3.49 -8.71
N PRO A 150 13.13 -4.59 -8.99
CA PRO A 150 13.09 -5.76 -8.10
C PRO A 150 14.44 -6.49 -8.02
N HIS A 151 15.28 -6.42 -9.06
CA HIS A 151 16.58 -7.10 -9.11
C HIS A 151 17.59 -6.59 -8.05
N LEU A 152 17.30 -5.48 -7.38
CA LEU A 152 18.10 -4.98 -6.25
C LEU A 152 17.77 -5.69 -4.92
N GLY A 153 16.80 -6.60 -4.90
CA GLY A 153 16.50 -7.44 -3.73
C GLY A 153 15.85 -6.71 -2.54
N TRP A 154 15.52 -5.43 -2.68
CA TRP A 154 14.97 -4.60 -1.60
C TRP A 154 13.68 -5.17 -0.97
N HIS A 155 12.89 -5.90 -1.75
CA HIS A 155 11.58 -6.43 -1.35
C HIS A 155 11.68 -7.66 -0.45
N VAL A 156 12.83 -8.36 -0.41
CA VAL A 156 12.98 -9.62 0.33
C VAL A 156 12.68 -9.45 1.82
N ASN A 157 13.22 -8.39 2.44
CA ASN A 157 12.97 -8.09 3.84
C ASN A 157 11.50 -7.70 4.11
N PHE A 158 10.85 -6.99 3.17
CA PHE A 158 9.43 -6.66 3.30
C PHE A 158 8.57 -7.90 3.28
N VAL A 159 8.81 -8.79 2.32
CA VAL A 159 8.09 -10.06 2.17
C VAL A 159 8.27 -10.93 3.42
N HIS A 160 9.51 -11.05 3.93
CA HIS A 160 9.78 -11.77 5.16
C HIS A 160 9.06 -11.17 6.37
N ASN A 161 9.14 -9.85 6.56
CA ASN A 161 8.48 -9.15 7.67
C ASN A 161 6.96 -9.28 7.60
N LEU A 162 6.38 -9.13 6.40
CA LEU A 162 4.95 -9.25 6.19
C LEU A 162 4.46 -10.66 6.53
N ARG A 163 5.21 -11.70 6.12
CA ARG A 163 4.95 -13.09 6.53
C ARG A 163 4.96 -13.24 8.05
N SER A 164 5.96 -12.68 8.73
CA SER A 164 6.09 -12.77 10.20
C SER A 164 4.95 -12.05 10.95
N ILE A 165 4.33 -11.04 10.34
CA ILE A 165 3.15 -10.36 10.90
C ILE A 165 1.88 -11.16 10.65
N ILE A 166 1.70 -11.68 9.43
CA ILE A 166 0.47 -12.38 9.02
C ILE A 166 0.39 -13.79 9.62
N GLY A 167 1.51 -14.50 9.72
CA GLY A 167 1.54 -15.90 10.15
C GLY A 167 0.85 -16.15 11.50
N PRO A 168 1.25 -15.45 12.58
CA PRO A 168 0.59 -15.56 13.89
C PRO A 168 -0.89 -15.16 13.83
N ALA A 169 -1.19 -14.11 13.07
CA ALA A 169 -2.54 -13.59 12.90
C ALA A 169 -3.51 -14.62 12.29
N LEU A 170 -3.05 -15.41 11.33
CA LEU A 170 -3.83 -16.52 10.76
C LEU A 170 -3.94 -17.70 11.74
N ALA A 171 -2.86 -18.02 12.47
CA ALA A 171 -2.84 -19.14 13.42
C ALA A 171 -3.74 -18.91 14.64
N GLU A 172 -3.83 -17.66 15.11
CA GLU A 172 -4.67 -17.25 16.24
C GLU A 172 -6.15 -17.13 15.87
N GLY A 173 -6.51 -17.35 14.59
CA GLY A 173 -7.89 -17.25 14.11
C GLY A 173 -8.41 -15.83 14.25
N LEU A 174 -7.71 -14.85 13.64
CA LEU A 174 -8.22 -13.50 13.50
C LEU A 174 -9.70 -13.54 13.08
N GLY A 175 -10.55 -12.85 13.84
CA GLY A 175 -11.97 -12.80 13.55
C GLY A 175 -12.24 -12.33 12.11
N ASP A 176 -13.40 -12.69 11.58
CA ASP A 176 -13.84 -12.44 10.19
C ASP A 176 -13.61 -11.01 9.66
N SER A 177 -13.44 -10.07 10.59
CA SER A 177 -13.31 -8.64 10.37
C SER A 177 -11.97 -8.20 9.76
N MET A 178 -10.91 -9.03 9.73
CA MET A 178 -9.62 -8.69 9.07
C MET A 178 -9.43 -9.31 7.68
N HIS A 179 -10.36 -10.12 7.20
CA HIS A 179 -10.20 -10.88 5.97
C HIS A 179 -9.94 -10.01 4.73
N ASP A 180 -10.61 -8.87 4.58
CA ASP A 180 -10.42 -7.99 3.41
C ASP A 180 -8.99 -7.39 3.39
N LEU A 181 -8.47 -6.97 4.56
CA LEU A 181 -7.09 -6.47 4.70
C LEU A 181 -6.07 -7.57 4.41
N LEU A 182 -6.33 -8.80 4.86
CA LEU A 182 -5.47 -9.95 4.63
C LEU A 182 -5.46 -10.36 3.15
N ILE A 183 -6.62 -10.35 2.47
CA ILE A 183 -6.69 -10.61 1.03
C ILE A 183 -5.81 -9.61 0.28
N TRP A 184 -5.90 -8.31 0.61
CA TRP A 184 -5.05 -7.29 0.01
C TRP A 184 -3.56 -7.51 0.30
N SER A 185 -3.22 -7.76 1.56
CA SER A 185 -1.82 -7.93 1.99
C SER A 185 -1.18 -9.20 1.43
N LEU A 186 -1.91 -10.31 1.41
CA LEU A 186 -1.46 -11.56 0.83
C LEU A 186 -1.29 -11.45 -0.69
N SER A 187 -2.19 -10.74 -1.38
CA SER A 187 -2.06 -10.51 -2.82
C SER A 187 -0.82 -9.69 -3.16
N VAL A 188 -0.58 -8.58 -2.46
CA VAL A 188 0.62 -7.75 -2.65
C VAL A 188 1.88 -8.54 -2.29
N GLY A 189 1.86 -9.29 -1.18
CA GLY A 189 2.96 -10.16 -0.75
C GLY A 189 3.28 -11.26 -1.77
N ALA A 190 2.27 -11.90 -2.35
CA ALA A 190 2.44 -12.93 -3.38
C ALA A 190 3.04 -12.35 -4.68
N LEU A 191 2.58 -11.17 -5.11
CA LEU A 191 3.15 -10.48 -6.27
C LEU A 191 4.62 -10.09 -6.03
N ALA A 192 4.93 -9.58 -4.84
CA ALA A 192 6.28 -9.14 -4.49
C ALA A 192 7.26 -10.30 -4.26
N SER A 193 6.77 -11.48 -3.86
CA SER A 193 7.57 -12.69 -3.64
C SER A 193 7.76 -13.53 -4.90
N PHE A 194 7.51 -12.97 -6.09
CA PHE A 194 7.72 -13.68 -7.35
C PHE A 194 9.15 -14.24 -7.44
N ARG A 195 9.26 -15.58 -7.59
CA ARG A 195 10.53 -16.34 -7.60
C ARG A 195 11.32 -16.29 -6.29
N THR A 196 10.68 -16.00 -5.16
CA THR A 196 11.27 -16.18 -3.83
C THR A 196 10.66 -17.41 -3.13
N PRO A 197 11.37 -18.03 -2.17
CA PRO A 197 10.85 -19.18 -1.42
C PRO A 197 9.58 -18.87 -0.61
N GLU A 198 9.35 -17.62 -0.25
CA GLU A 198 8.22 -17.17 0.56
C GLU A 198 6.90 -17.17 -0.22
N ARG A 199 6.93 -17.25 -1.55
CA ARG A 199 5.75 -17.14 -2.40
C ARG A 199 4.63 -18.11 -2.04
N SER A 200 4.98 -19.37 -1.80
CA SER A 200 4.02 -20.42 -1.47
C SER A 200 3.22 -20.09 -0.21
N PHE A 201 3.85 -19.48 0.79
CA PHE A 201 3.13 -19.05 2.00
C PHE A 201 2.00 -18.06 1.69
N PHE A 202 2.27 -17.07 0.84
CA PHE A 202 1.24 -16.08 0.49
C PHE A 202 0.13 -16.70 -0.36
N GLU A 203 0.50 -17.57 -1.31
CA GLU A 203 -0.45 -18.29 -2.17
C GLU A 203 -1.35 -19.24 -1.36
N ASP A 204 -0.76 -20.07 -0.50
CA ASP A 204 -1.49 -21.02 0.35
C ASP A 204 -2.45 -20.31 1.31
N CYS A 205 -1.98 -19.25 1.97
CA CYS A 205 -2.81 -18.46 2.89
C CYS A 205 -3.94 -17.75 2.14
N LEU A 206 -3.65 -17.20 0.95
CA LEU A 206 -4.66 -16.53 0.13
C LEU A 206 -5.72 -17.54 -0.34
N LYS A 207 -5.30 -18.70 -0.85
CA LYS A 207 -6.20 -19.77 -1.29
C LYS A 207 -7.17 -20.19 -0.18
N GLU A 208 -6.64 -20.44 1.01
CA GLU A 208 -7.46 -20.83 2.16
C GLU A 208 -8.44 -19.73 2.58
N LEU A 209 -7.97 -18.48 2.60
CA LEU A 209 -8.81 -17.32 2.95
C LEU A 209 -9.93 -17.07 1.93
N LEU A 210 -9.64 -17.22 0.63
CA LEU A 210 -10.66 -17.11 -0.42
C LEU A 210 -11.68 -18.23 -0.33
N ARG A 211 -11.25 -19.46 -0.02
CA ARG A 211 -12.14 -20.61 0.22
C ARG A 211 -13.06 -20.36 1.41
N LEU A 212 -12.53 -19.85 2.52
CA LEU A 212 -13.29 -19.49 3.71
C LEU A 212 -14.34 -18.42 3.41
N ARG A 213 -13.97 -17.41 2.61
CA ARG A 213 -14.87 -16.32 2.17
C ARG A 213 -15.78 -16.69 1.00
N ARG A 214 -15.66 -17.91 0.46
CA ARG A 214 -16.39 -18.39 -0.72
C ARG A 214 -16.22 -17.48 -1.95
N ILE A 215 -15.07 -16.83 -2.08
CA ILE A 215 -14.72 -16.04 -3.24
C ILE A 215 -14.22 -16.99 -4.33
N THR A 216 -14.85 -16.95 -5.50
CA THR A 216 -14.62 -17.94 -6.56
C THR A 216 -14.08 -17.34 -7.85
N SER A 217 -14.04 -16.00 -7.94
CA SER A 217 -13.66 -15.30 -9.16
C SER A 217 -12.66 -14.17 -8.89
N TRP A 218 -11.80 -13.89 -9.86
CA TRP A 218 -10.85 -12.78 -9.78
C TRP A 218 -11.54 -11.40 -9.64
N PRO A 219 -12.66 -11.11 -10.34
CA PRO A 219 -13.36 -9.84 -10.16
C PRO A 219 -13.78 -9.56 -8.70
N GLU A 220 -14.19 -10.59 -7.95
CA GLU A 220 -14.51 -10.45 -6.53
C GLU A 220 -13.28 -10.07 -5.69
N VAL A 221 -12.13 -10.69 -5.97
CA VAL A 221 -10.85 -10.33 -5.32
C VAL A 221 -10.49 -8.89 -5.68
N GLN A 222 -10.55 -8.54 -6.95
CA GLN A 222 -10.18 -7.22 -7.45
C GLN A 222 -11.01 -6.10 -6.80
N ILE A 223 -12.31 -6.31 -6.59
CA ILE A 223 -13.17 -5.34 -5.86
C ILE A 223 -12.59 -5.06 -4.46
N ILE A 224 -12.12 -6.08 -3.74
CA ILE A 224 -11.50 -5.92 -2.42
C ILE A 224 -10.18 -5.14 -2.54
N LEU A 225 -9.32 -5.50 -3.50
CA LEU A 225 -8.03 -4.85 -3.69
C LEU A 225 -8.18 -3.36 -4.01
N GLU A 226 -9.15 -3.01 -4.87
CA GLU A 226 -9.44 -1.64 -5.29
C GLU A 226 -10.04 -0.77 -4.19
N GLU A 227 -10.70 -1.35 -3.18
CA GLU A 227 -11.10 -0.59 -1.99
C GLU A 227 -9.89 -0.13 -1.17
N PHE A 228 -8.77 -0.85 -1.21
CA PHE A 228 -7.53 -0.47 -0.53
C PHE A 228 -6.60 0.33 -1.46
N LEU A 229 -5.49 -0.26 -1.88
CA LEU A 229 -4.45 0.35 -2.70
C LEU A 229 -4.09 -0.66 -3.79
N TRP A 230 -4.52 -0.38 -5.02
CA TRP A 230 -4.34 -1.27 -6.15
C TRP A 230 -4.43 -0.55 -7.48
N SER A 231 -3.47 -0.83 -8.36
CA SER A 231 -3.42 -0.35 -9.73
C SER A 231 -3.46 -1.54 -10.67
N ASP A 232 -4.60 -1.75 -11.32
CA ASP A 232 -4.71 -2.78 -12.35
C ASP A 232 -3.68 -2.55 -13.48
N ALA A 233 -3.41 -1.28 -13.85
CA ALA A 233 -2.40 -0.94 -14.85
C ALA A 233 -0.98 -1.44 -14.50
N ALA A 234 -0.63 -1.49 -13.22
CA ALA A 234 0.67 -1.98 -12.76
C ALA A 234 0.66 -3.49 -12.45
N CYS A 235 -0.44 -4.00 -11.91
CA CYS A 235 -0.48 -5.33 -11.31
C CYS A 235 -1.12 -6.41 -12.19
N ARG A 236 -1.83 -6.05 -13.28
CA ARG A 236 -2.62 -6.98 -14.13
C ARG A 236 -1.90 -8.27 -14.49
N HIS A 237 -0.66 -8.18 -14.96
CA HIS A 237 0.08 -9.38 -15.37
C HIS A 237 0.44 -10.28 -14.18
N GLY A 238 0.98 -9.69 -13.10
CA GLY A 238 1.31 -10.44 -11.88
C GLY A 238 0.07 -11.05 -11.22
N ALA A 239 -1.04 -10.31 -11.23
CA ALA A 239 -2.34 -10.77 -10.76
C ALA A 239 -2.88 -11.96 -11.55
N ALA A 240 -2.78 -11.94 -12.89
CA ALA A 240 -3.19 -13.07 -13.72
C ALA A 240 -2.35 -14.33 -13.42
N VAL A 241 -1.03 -14.17 -13.22
CA VAL A 241 -0.13 -15.26 -12.84
C VAL A 241 -0.45 -15.80 -11.44
N LEU A 242 -0.72 -14.92 -10.47
CA LEU A 242 -1.15 -15.31 -9.13
C LEU A 242 -2.49 -16.05 -9.14
N TRP A 243 -3.47 -15.53 -9.89
CA TRP A 243 -4.79 -16.14 -9.96
C TRP A 243 -4.75 -17.54 -10.58
N ALA A 244 -3.86 -17.76 -11.55
CA ALA A 244 -3.62 -19.09 -12.11
C ALA A 244 -3.06 -20.07 -11.07
N SER A 245 -2.08 -19.65 -10.25
CA SER A 245 -1.44 -20.55 -9.28
C SER A 245 -2.34 -20.95 -8.11
N ILE A 246 -3.22 -20.06 -7.64
CA ILE A 246 -4.08 -20.36 -6.47
C ILE A 246 -5.40 -21.07 -6.83
N ARG A 247 -5.70 -21.23 -8.12
CA ARG A 247 -6.89 -21.94 -8.61
C ARG A 247 -6.69 -23.43 -8.85
N GLU A 248 -5.44 -23.86 -9.01
CA GLU A 248 -5.03 -25.27 -8.95
C GLU A 248 -5.16 -25.76 -7.50
#